data_AF-A0A496SWN4-F1
#
_entry.id   AF-A0A496SWN4-F1
#
_cell.length_a   1.000
_cell.length_b   1.000
_cell.length_c   1.000
_cell.angle_alpha   90.00
_cell.angle_beta   90.00
_cell.angle_gamma   90.00
#
_symmetry.space_group_name_H-M   'P 1'
#
loop_
_entity.id
_entity.type
_entity.pdbx_description
1 polymer ?
#
loop_
_entity_poly.entity_id
_entity_poly.type
_entity_poly.pdbx_seq_one_letter_code
_entity_poly.pdbx_strand_id
1 'polypeptide(L)'
;MESGMNIERILTVDPAMGMAGDMFSAALIGLGVPASVVTGVMEHVARFLGSANVQAEIVSTKEGPGVHLRTELEMDGPHLSASDARTYLEAAVREEHLSPPYADFARRALECLIAAEREAHSSGQLDVGELHLKPIGIVHTPYHNEAPRQPQKDAKGEFYVELFPEFAAGLAGVEAFSHIYIISYLHRASGYSLTVTPPWQEGEKARRVGLFASRSPNRPSPLGFTLTQMRRVEGNRIYTGPLDLFDGTPVVDIKPHLRTLDETDFGNDGWLADSDHLRLHKEGIPHHHASEEAVLHEAQDILLDIMGAAKGLESLEVSLQNVVCLTPVSVGGGQVRFSHGTLPVPTPAVAAILKRYRIPHATGPVDAELLTPTGAALLAALRPRWRPREMGPEGKVAQRGLGLGSKKLELLNGLRLMLR
;
A
#
# COMPACT_ATOMS: atom_id res chain seq x y z
N MET A 1 13.32 12.52 55.78
CA MET A 1 14.01 12.79 54.50
C MET A 1 13.10 12.29 53.41
N GLU A 2 12.79 13.17 52.47
CA GLU A 2 11.60 13.18 51.62
C GLU A 2 11.35 11.86 50.88
N SER A 3 10.12 11.36 51.00
CA SER A 3 9.53 10.41 50.07
C SER A 3 9.60 11.03 48.67
N GLY A 4 10.44 10.47 47.79
CA GLY A 4 10.60 10.92 46.42
C GLY A 4 9.26 11.00 45.73
N MET A 5 8.75 12.22 45.55
CA MET A 5 7.61 12.48 44.69
C MET A 5 7.97 11.96 43.30
N ASN A 6 7.23 10.97 42.82
CA ASN A 6 7.35 10.45 41.47
C ASN A 6 6.94 11.59 40.52
N ILE A 7 7.88 12.43 40.11
CA ILE A 7 7.62 13.54 39.19
C ILE A 7 7.20 12.89 37.87
N GLU A 8 5.94 13.13 37.49
CA GLU A 8 5.36 12.60 36.28
C GLU A 8 6.17 13.09 35.07
N ARG A 9 6.87 12.16 34.39
CA ARG A 9 7.64 12.47 33.16
C ARG A 9 6.67 12.85 32.05
N ILE A 10 6.78 14.09 31.57
CA ILE A 10 5.98 14.59 30.45
C ILE A 10 6.90 14.75 29.25
N LEU A 11 6.59 14.04 28.16
CA LEU A 11 7.28 14.17 26.88
C LEU A 11 6.56 15.23 26.04
N THR A 12 7.24 16.32 25.73
CA THR A 12 6.75 17.31 24.77
C THR A 12 7.40 17.09 23.41
N VAL A 13 6.56 16.88 22.38
CA VAL A 13 6.93 16.78 20.98
C VAL A 13 6.77 18.15 20.32
N ASP A 14 7.83 18.66 19.71
CA ASP A 14 7.81 19.89 18.92
C ASP A 14 8.16 19.59 17.44
N PRO A 15 7.14 19.48 16.57
CA PRO A 15 7.30 19.21 15.14
C PRO A 15 7.27 20.49 14.27
N ALA A 16 7.76 21.64 14.77
CA ALA A 16 7.81 22.89 13.98
C ALA A 16 8.69 22.76 12.73
N MET A 17 9.75 21.96 12.81
CA MET A 17 10.84 21.94 11.84
C MET A 17 10.95 20.60 11.11
N GLY A 18 9.94 19.74 11.28
CA GLY A 18 9.85 18.43 10.67
C GLY A 18 9.59 17.31 11.69
N MET A 19 9.01 16.23 11.20
CA MET A 19 8.81 14.99 11.93
C MET A 19 8.79 13.82 10.96
N ALA A 20 9.81 12.98 11.05
CA ALA A 20 9.92 11.69 10.40
C ALA A 20 10.21 10.60 11.45
N GLY A 21 10.12 9.32 11.07
CA GLY A 21 10.31 8.23 12.03
C GLY A 21 11.74 8.13 12.53
N ASP A 22 12.73 8.22 11.63
CA ASP A 22 14.15 8.35 11.94
C ASP A 22 14.45 9.55 12.85
N MET A 23 13.86 10.72 12.57
CA MET A 23 14.00 11.93 13.38
C MET A 23 13.43 11.73 14.79
N PHE A 24 12.34 10.97 14.95
CA PHE A 24 11.78 10.65 16.26
C PHE A 24 12.72 9.79 17.08
N SER A 25 13.19 8.69 16.48
CA SER A 25 14.18 7.79 17.09
C SER A 25 15.48 8.51 17.44
N ALA A 26 15.99 9.36 16.54
CA ALA A 26 17.18 10.18 16.78
C ALA A 26 16.98 11.18 17.92
N ALA A 27 15.81 11.82 18.01
CA ALA A 27 15.50 12.75 19.09
C ALA A 27 15.41 12.04 20.46
N LEU A 28 14.97 10.78 20.51
CA LEU A 28 15.00 9.96 21.73
C LEU A 28 16.44 9.66 22.17
N ILE A 29 17.35 9.35 21.23
CA ILE A 29 18.78 9.25 21.53
C ILE A 29 19.31 10.58 22.09
N GLY A 30 18.90 11.70 21.48
CA GLY A 30 19.23 13.05 21.96
C GLY A 30 18.72 13.34 23.38
N LEU A 31 17.62 12.72 23.82
CA LEU A 31 17.12 12.81 25.19
C LEU A 31 17.92 11.95 26.19
N GLY A 32 18.79 11.08 25.72
CA GLY A 32 19.64 10.23 26.56
C GLY A 32 19.36 8.73 26.45
N VAL A 33 18.53 8.28 25.51
CA VAL A 33 18.44 6.84 25.18
C VAL A 33 19.79 6.38 24.62
N PRO A 34 20.38 5.28 25.12
CA PRO A 34 21.60 4.75 24.52
C PRO A 34 21.39 4.43 23.05
N ALA A 35 22.26 4.95 22.17
CA ALA A 35 22.12 4.75 20.72
C ALA A 35 21.98 3.26 20.34
N SER A 36 22.71 2.37 21.02
CA SER A 36 22.67 0.93 20.80
C SER A 36 21.30 0.28 21.07
N VAL A 37 20.45 0.89 21.91
CA VAL A 37 19.08 0.40 22.14
C VAL A 37 18.22 0.66 20.91
N VAL A 38 18.37 1.83 20.30
CA VAL A 38 17.60 2.24 19.12
C VAL A 38 18.16 1.59 17.85
N THR A 39 19.47 1.69 17.61
CA THR A 39 20.08 1.09 16.42
C THR A 39 19.98 -0.43 16.45
N GLY A 40 20.17 -1.05 17.63
CA GLY A 40 20.07 -2.51 17.78
C GLY A 40 18.69 -3.06 17.46
N VAL A 41 17.61 -2.39 17.90
CA VAL A 41 16.26 -2.85 17.55
C VAL A 41 15.93 -2.64 16.08
N MET A 42 16.41 -1.54 15.47
CA MET A 42 16.21 -1.27 14.05
C MET A 42 16.92 -2.33 13.19
N GLU A 43 18.19 -2.63 13.49
CA GLU A 43 18.96 -3.68 12.80
C GLU A 43 18.37 -5.08 13.02
N HIS A 44 17.82 -5.35 14.21
CA HIS A 44 17.15 -6.62 14.47
C HIS A 44 15.90 -6.79 13.60
N VAL A 45 15.04 -5.77 13.56
CA VAL A 45 13.82 -5.77 12.74
C VAL A 45 14.15 -5.87 11.25
N ALA A 46 15.24 -5.23 10.82
CA ALA A 46 15.70 -5.30 9.44
C ALA A 46 15.99 -6.73 8.96
N ARG A 47 16.31 -7.68 9.86
CA ARG A 47 16.51 -9.11 9.50
C ARG A 47 15.27 -9.79 8.96
N PHE A 48 14.07 -9.27 9.27
CA PHE A 48 12.82 -9.77 8.68
C PHE A 48 12.57 -9.22 7.28
N LEU A 49 13.27 -8.14 6.89
CA LEU A 49 13.14 -7.45 5.62
C LEU A 49 14.31 -7.75 4.65
N GLY A 50 15.44 -8.17 5.19
CA GLY A 50 16.73 -8.37 4.53
C GLY A 50 17.86 -8.07 5.51
N SER A 51 18.55 -6.94 5.34
CA SER A 51 19.55 -6.46 6.30
C SER A 51 19.62 -4.93 6.35
N ALA A 52 20.06 -4.37 7.49
CA ALA A 52 20.34 -2.95 7.58
C ALA A 52 21.60 -2.66 8.40
N ASN A 53 22.25 -1.54 8.09
CA ASN A 53 23.28 -0.91 8.91
C ASN A 53 22.72 0.42 9.43
N VAL A 54 22.64 0.58 10.75
CA VAL A 54 22.05 1.78 11.37
C VAL A 54 23.06 2.47 12.26
N GLN A 55 23.37 3.73 11.94
CA GLN A 55 24.37 4.53 12.64
C GLN A 55 23.76 5.81 13.20
N ALA A 56 24.06 6.10 14.47
CA ALA A 56 23.71 7.36 15.11
C ALA A 56 24.92 8.28 15.14
N GLU A 57 24.85 9.41 14.42
CA GLU A 57 25.88 10.43 14.39
C GLU A 57 25.46 11.65 15.21
N ILE A 58 26.34 12.14 16.09
CA ILE A 58 26.12 13.42 16.79
C ILE A 58 26.62 14.54 15.89
N VAL A 59 25.75 15.49 15.59
CA VAL A 59 26.01 16.63 14.70
C VAL A 59 25.85 17.93 15.48
N SER A 60 26.83 18.83 15.36
CA SER A 60 26.72 20.17 15.95
C SER A 60 25.77 21.04 15.12
N THR A 61 24.79 21.66 15.78
CA THR A 61 23.85 22.59 15.16
C THR A 61 23.87 23.94 15.87
N LYS A 62 23.22 24.94 15.28
CA LYS A 62 23.04 26.27 15.90
C LYS A 62 22.25 26.21 17.23
N GLU A 63 21.52 25.13 17.47
CA GLU A 63 20.68 24.94 18.66
C GLU A 63 21.29 23.96 19.68
N GLY A 64 22.52 23.48 19.43
CA GLY A 64 23.21 22.48 20.24
C GLY A 64 23.45 21.17 19.50
N PRO A 65 23.86 20.11 20.21
CA PRO A 65 24.04 18.79 19.60
C PRO A 65 22.69 18.21 19.15
N GLY A 66 22.63 17.77 17.90
CA GLY A 66 21.56 16.93 17.37
C GLY A 66 22.08 15.54 17.03
N VAL A 67 21.18 14.59 16.88
CA VAL A 67 21.47 13.23 16.44
C VAL A 67 20.90 13.04 15.05
N HIS A 68 21.70 12.46 14.15
CA HIS A 68 21.27 12.05 12.83
C HIS A 68 21.37 10.52 12.74
N LEU A 69 20.27 9.85 12.39
CA LEU A 69 20.26 8.42 12.14
C LEU A 69 20.46 8.17 10.65
N ARG A 70 21.50 7.41 10.31
CA ARG A 70 21.73 6.91 8.95
C ARG A 70 21.37 5.43 8.91
N THR A 71 20.45 5.10 8.02
CA THR A 71 20.00 3.73 7.80
C THR A 71 20.29 3.35 6.35
N GLU A 72 21.11 2.33 6.16
CA GLU A 72 21.34 1.68 4.87
C GLU A 72 20.63 0.34 4.91
N LEU A 73 19.44 0.26 4.28
CA LEU A 73 18.59 -0.93 4.26
C LEU A 73 18.71 -1.62 2.90
N GLU A 74 19.04 -2.92 2.93
CA GLU A 74 19.02 -3.82 1.78
C GLU A 74 17.85 -4.80 1.94
N MET A 75 16.84 -4.69 1.09
CA MET A 75 15.63 -5.51 1.14
C MET A 75 15.74 -6.76 0.26
N ASP A 76 15.21 -7.89 0.74
CA ASP A 76 15.11 -9.15 -0.02
C ASP A 76 14.06 -9.10 -1.15
N GLY A 77 13.19 -8.10 -1.15
CA GLY A 77 12.12 -7.94 -2.12
C GLY A 77 11.71 -6.47 -2.34
N PRO A 78 10.91 -6.18 -3.37
CA PRO A 78 10.62 -4.81 -3.80
C PRO A 78 9.64 -4.06 -2.89
N HIS A 79 8.76 -4.76 -2.17
CA HIS A 79 7.70 -4.15 -1.35
C HIS A 79 7.38 -4.99 -0.10
N LEU A 80 6.89 -4.32 0.95
CA LEU A 80 6.40 -4.93 2.18
C LEU A 80 4.86 -4.98 2.18
N SER A 81 4.26 -6.17 2.23
CA SER A 81 2.80 -6.30 2.32
C SER A 81 2.28 -5.96 3.71
N ALA A 82 1.00 -5.56 3.84
CA ALA A 82 0.42 -5.29 5.15
C ALA A 82 0.33 -6.55 6.04
N SER A 83 0.24 -7.75 5.46
CA SER A 83 0.29 -9.02 6.21
C SER A 83 1.68 -9.28 6.76
N ASP A 84 2.70 -9.11 5.92
CA ASP A 84 4.09 -9.33 6.30
C ASP A 84 4.53 -8.29 7.33
N ALA A 85 4.15 -7.03 7.14
CA ALA A 85 4.44 -5.96 8.11
C ALA A 85 3.87 -6.28 9.50
N ARG A 86 2.63 -6.77 9.59
CA ARG A 86 2.02 -7.20 10.86
C ARG A 86 2.78 -8.38 11.45
N THR A 87 3.09 -9.36 10.63
CA THR A 87 3.78 -10.59 11.07
C THR A 87 5.17 -10.27 11.62
N TYR A 88 5.94 -9.45 10.90
CA TYR A 88 7.28 -9.03 11.29
C TYR A 88 7.26 -8.11 12.51
N LEU A 89 6.28 -7.20 12.60
CA LEU A 89 6.10 -6.38 13.79
C LEU A 89 5.82 -7.24 15.03
N GLU A 90 4.90 -8.19 14.96
CA GLU A 90 4.59 -9.07 16.09
C GLU A 90 5.77 -9.96 16.48
N ALA A 91 6.55 -10.44 15.50
CA ALA A 91 7.78 -11.17 15.77
C ALA A 91 8.79 -10.30 16.53
N ALA A 92 9.05 -9.08 16.03
CA ALA A 92 9.96 -8.14 16.66
C ALA A 92 9.52 -7.72 18.07
N VAL A 93 8.23 -7.40 18.25
CA VAL A 93 7.65 -7.07 19.57
C VAL A 93 7.90 -8.18 20.59
N ARG A 94 7.72 -9.44 20.18
CA ARG A 94 7.96 -10.61 21.03
C ARG A 94 9.44 -10.79 21.35
N GLU A 95 10.31 -10.73 20.34
CA GLU A 95 11.74 -11.02 20.50
C GLU A 95 12.50 -9.90 21.22
N GLU A 96 12.05 -8.66 21.08
CA GLU A 96 12.55 -7.49 21.82
C GLU A 96 11.93 -7.31 23.21
N HIS A 97 11.01 -8.21 23.56
CA HIS A 97 10.31 -8.21 24.84
C HIS A 97 9.66 -6.85 25.17
N LEU A 98 9.10 -6.20 24.15
CA LEU A 98 8.52 -4.87 24.27
C LEU A 98 7.28 -4.93 25.16
N SER A 99 7.23 -4.10 26.19
CA SER A 99 6.12 -4.13 27.15
C SER A 99 4.80 -3.65 26.52
N PRO A 100 3.64 -4.12 27.04
CA PRO A 100 2.35 -3.96 26.36
C PRO A 100 1.99 -2.52 25.92
N PRO A 101 2.23 -1.47 26.72
CA PRO A 101 1.90 -0.10 26.29
C PRO A 101 2.64 0.34 25.01
N TYR A 102 3.92 -0.02 24.88
CA TYR A 102 4.74 0.34 23.72
C TYR A 102 4.52 -0.61 22.54
N ALA A 103 4.21 -1.89 22.81
CA ALA A 103 3.76 -2.82 21.77
C ALA A 103 2.44 -2.35 21.13
N ASP A 104 1.48 -1.91 21.94
CA ASP A 104 0.23 -1.37 21.42
C ASP A 104 0.44 -0.04 20.68
N PHE A 105 1.40 0.78 21.10
CA PHE A 105 1.83 1.95 20.34
C PHE A 105 2.36 1.56 18.96
N ALA A 106 3.26 0.59 18.90
CA ALA A 106 3.85 0.11 17.65
C ALA A 106 2.77 -0.41 16.68
N ARG A 107 1.85 -1.25 17.19
CA ARG A 107 0.70 -1.75 16.41
C ARG A 107 -0.19 -0.62 15.89
N ARG A 108 -0.50 0.37 16.73
CA ARG A 108 -1.32 1.52 16.32
C ARG A 108 -0.65 2.33 15.21
N ALA A 109 0.67 2.53 15.29
CA ALA A 109 1.41 3.25 14.26
C ALA A 109 1.37 2.48 12.92
N LEU A 110 1.59 1.16 12.95
CA LEU A 110 1.54 0.34 11.75
C LEU A 110 0.13 0.32 11.13
N GLU A 111 -0.92 0.11 11.92
CA GLU A 111 -2.30 0.12 11.41
C GLU A 111 -2.71 1.49 10.88
N CYS A 112 -2.17 2.58 11.45
CA CYS A 112 -2.36 3.93 10.95
C CYS A 112 -1.80 4.06 9.52
N LEU A 113 -0.57 3.61 9.29
CA LEU A 113 0.06 3.60 7.96
C LEU A 113 -0.70 2.71 6.98
N ILE A 114 -1.03 1.47 7.37
CA ILE A 114 -1.78 0.56 6.49
C ILE A 114 -3.12 1.16 6.08
N ALA A 115 -3.82 1.82 7.00
CA ALA A 115 -5.08 2.51 6.69
C ALA A 115 -4.87 3.73 5.79
N ALA A 116 -3.79 4.49 6.01
CA ALA A 116 -3.45 5.65 5.19
C ALA A 116 -3.06 5.27 3.77
N GLU A 117 -2.25 4.22 3.59
CA GLU A 117 -1.87 3.68 2.29
C GLU A 117 -3.10 3.13 1.54
N ARG A 118 -4.01 2.43 2.25
CA ARG A 118 -5.31 2.04 1.68
C ARG A 118 -6.10 3.24 1.17
N GLU A 119 -6.18 4.31 1.95
CA GLU A 119 -6.93 5.52 1.57
C GLU A 119 -6.23 6.25 0.42
N ALA A 120 -4.91 6.41 0.49
CA ALA A 120 -4.07 7.03 -0.53
C ALA A 120 -4.15 6.28 -1.86
N HIS A 121 -4.19 4.94 -1.86
CA HIS A 121 -4.27 4.14 -3.08
C HIS A 121 -5.70 3.89 -3.57
N SER A 122 -6.71 4.00 -2.70
CA SER A 122 -8.13 4.06 -3.14
C SER A 122 -8.51 5.44 -3.70
N SER A 123 -7.68 6.47 -3.45
CA SER A 123 -7.85 7.83 -3.98
C SER A 123 -6.73 8.31 -4.91
N GLY A 124 -5.69 7.48 -5.16
CA GLY A 124 -4.45 7.87 -5.83
C GLY A 124 -4.30 7.21 -7.21
N GLN A 125 -4.23 8.07 -8.22
CA GLN A 125 -4.00 7.77 -9.62
C GLN A 125 -2.75 6.90 -9.84
N LEU A 126 -2.92 5.87 -10.66
CA LEU A 126 -1.82 5.22 -11.38
C LEU A 126 -1.14 6.27 -12.29
N ASP A 127 0.11 6.66 -12.01
CA ASP A 127 0.97 7.32 -13.01
C ASP A 127 1.69 6.24 -13.86
N VAL A 128 0.89 5.46 -14.59
CA VAL A 128 1.22 5.22 -16.00
C VAL A 128 0.58 6.39 -16.68
N GLY A 129 1.32 7.41 -17.12
CA GLY A 129 0.77 8.52 -17.88
C GLY A 129 -0.25 8.00 -18.90
N GLU A 130 -1.52 8.13 -18.53
CA GLU A 130 -2.74 7.64 -19.21
C GLU A 130 -2.60 6.32 -20.01
N LEU A 131 -2.82 5.15 -19.38
CA LEU A 131 -3.23 3.96 -20.16
C LEU A 131 -4.67 4.17 -20.68
N HIS A 132 -4.80 4.95 -21.75
CA HIS A 132 -6.06 5.15 -22.48
C HIS A 132 -6.32 3.97 -23.41
N LEU A 133 -7.07 2.99 -22.91
CA LEU A 133 -7.65 1.96 -23.76
C LEU A 133 -8.85 2.55 -24.49
N LYS A 134 -8.75 2.70 -25.82
CA LYS A 134 -9.89 3.09 -26.65
C LYS A 134 -10.69 1.82 -26.98
N PRO A 135 -11.95 1.70 -26.52
CA PRO A 135 -12.79 0.59 -26.94
C PRO A 135 -12.98 0.64 -28.46
N ILE A 136 -12.87 -0.50 -29.12
CA ILE A 136 -13.00 -0.64 -30.57
C ILE A 136 -14.37 -1.17 -30.99
N GLY A 137 -15.16 -1.64 -30.03
CA GLY A 137 -16.48 -2.21 -30.26
C GLY A 137 -17.16 -2.65 -28.97
N ILE A 138 -18.34 -3.23 -29.11
CA ILE A 138 -19.16 -3.77 -28.02
C ILE A 138 -19.48 -5.23 -28.32
N VAL A 139 -19.44 -6.06 -27.28
CA VAL A 139 -19.92 -7.44 -27.34
C VAL A 139 -21.43 -7.46 -27.13
N HIS A 140 -22.12 -8.24 -27.96
CA HIS A 140 -23.52 -8.57 -27.81
C HIS A 140 -23.70 -10.05 -27.46
N THR A 141 -24.34 -10.31 -26.32
CA THR A 141 -24.62 -11.67 -25.81
C THR A 141 -26.03 -11.75 -25.22
N PRO A 142 -26.56 -12.95 -24.99
CA PRO A 142 -27.80 -13.13 -24.21
C PRO A 142 -27.65 -12.85 -22.71
N TYR A 143 -26.46 -12.49 -22.22
CA TYR A 143 -26.14 -12.42 -20.80
C TYR A 143 -26.31 -10.99 -20.24
N HIS A 144 -27.50 -10.65 -19.75
CA HIS A 144 -27.75 -9.34 -19.16
C HIS A 144 -27.46 -9.28 -17.65
N ASN A 145 -27.95 -10.26 -16.90
CA ASN A 145 -27.89 -10.29 -15.43
C ASN A 145 -26.86 -11.28 -14.89
N GLU A 146 -26.60 -12.36 -15.63
CA GLU A 146 -25.65 -13.41 -15.26
C GLU A 146 -24.91 -13.86 -16.52
N ALA A 147 -23.58 -13.95 -16.43
CA ALA A 147 -22.71 -14.46 -17.47
C ALA A 147 -21.95 -15.69 -16.92
N PRO A 148 -21.68 -16.71 -17.76
CA PRO A 148 -20.92 -17.86 -17.32
C PRO A 148 -19.46 -17.47 -17.07
N ARG A 149 -18.73 -18.28 -16.30
CA ARG A 149 -17.31 -18.00 -16.02
C ARG A 149 -16.36 -18.26 -17.17
N GLN A 150 -16.77 -19.12 -18.09
CA GLN A 150 -16.04 -19.55 -19.27
C GLN A 150 -17.07 -19.86 -20.36
N PRO A 151 -16.71 -19.76 -21.65
CA PRO A 151 -17.67 -20.00 -22.72
C PRO A 151 -18.22 -21.42 -22.69
N GLN A 152 -19.55 -21.55 -22.67
CA GLN A 152 -20.23 -22.85 -22.68
C GLN A 152 -20.53 -23.28 -24.11
N LYS A 153 -20.06 -24.46 -24.53
CA LYS A 153 -20.20 -24.96 -25.91
C LYS A 153 -21.67 -25.01 -26.40
N ASP A 154 -22.59 -25.35 -25.51
CA ASP A 154 -24.02 -25.52 -25.83
C ASP A 154 -24.87 -24.28 -25.56
N ALA A 155 -24.23 -23.12 -25.32
CA ALA A 155 -24.94 -21.88 -25.08
C ALA A 155 -25.84 -21.51 -26.28
N LYS A 156 -27.11 -21.23 -26.00
CA LYS A 156 -28.09 -20.81 -27.00
C LYS A 156 -28.10 -19.29 -27.11
N GLY A 157 -28.29 -18.80 -28.32
CA GLY A 157 -28.39 -17.37 -28.62
C GLY A 157 -27.39 -16.93 -29.67
N GLU A 158 -27.48 -15.66 -30.03
CA GLU A 158 -26.55 -15.02 -30.95
C GLU A 158 -25.45 -14.31 -30.17
N PHE A 159 -24.21 -14.51 -30.60
CA PHE A 159 -23.01 -13.91 -30.02
C PHE A 159 -22.27 -13.21 -31.12
N TYR A 160 -22.01 -11.92 -30.95
CA TYR A 160 -21.24 -11.16 -31.92
C TYR A 160 -20.53 -9.98 -31.25
N VAL A 161 -19.48 -9.50 -31.92
CA VAL A 161 -18.81 -8.25 -31.60
C VAL A 161 -19.16 -7.25 -32.68
N GLU A 162 -19.69 -6.10 -32.29
CA GLU A 162 -19.93 -4.97 -33.18
C GLU A 162 -18.84 -3.91 -32.98
N LEU A 163 -18.00 -3.71 -33.99
CA LEU A 163 -16.96 -2.68 -33.96
C LEU A 163 -17.55 -1.31 -34.24
N PHE A 164 -16.97 -0.26 -33.66
CA PHE A 164 -17.32 1.09 -34.08
C PHE A 164 -16.93 1.33 -35.55
N PRO A 165 -17.70 2.13 -36.31
CA PRO A 165 -17.51 2.28 -37.75
C PRO A 165 -16.07 2.63 -38.17
N GLU A 166 -15.35 3.44 -37.38
CA GLU A 166 -13.97 3.83 -37.69
C GLU A 166 -12.96 2.67 -37.65
N PHE A 167 -13.32 1.54 -37.02
CA PHE A 167 -12.45 0.37 -36.88
C PHE A 167 -12.84 -0.79 -37.81
N ALA A 168 -13.96 -0.68 -38.53
CA ALA A 168 -14.49 -1.76 -39.36
C ALA A 168 -13.51 -2.26 -40.43
N ALA A 169 -12.67 -1.36 -40.98
CA ALA A 169 -11.64 -1.74 -41.95
C ALA A 169 -10.60 -2.72 -41.40
N GLY A 170 -10.41 -2.76 -40.07
CA GLY A 170 -9.51 -3.70 -39.39
C GLY A 170 -9.97 -5.16 -39.44
N LEU A 171 -11.20 -5.43 -39.89
CA LEU A 171 -11.74 -6.80 -40.03
C LEU A 171 -11.30 -7.52 -41.30
N ALA A 172 -10.64 -6.82 -42.24
CA ALA A 172 -10.22 -7.41 -43.50
C ALA A 172 -9.33 -8.65 -43.27
N GLY A 173 -9.77 -9.81 -43.78
CA GLY A 173 -9.03 -11.08 -43.67
C GLY A 173 -9.22 -11.85 -42.36
N VAL A 174 -9.98 -11.33 -41.39
CA VAL A 174 -10.28 -12.05 -40.13
C VAL A 174 -11.04 -13.36 -40.41
N GLU A 175 -11.87 -13.38 -41.44
CA GLU A 175 -12.65 -14.56 -41.86
C GLU A 175 -11.80 -15.76 -42.32
N ALA A 176 -10.50 -15.55 -42.58
CA ALA A 176 -9.56 -16.63 -42.91
C ALA A 176 -9.19 -17.50 -41.69
N PHE A 177 -9.47 -17.05 -40.46
CA PHE A 177 -9.12 -17.74 -39.23
C PHE A 177 -10.33 -18.43 -38.61
N SER A 178 -10.18 -19.67 -38.14
CA SER A 178 -11.29 -20.40 -37.51
C SER A 178 -11.62 -19.92 -36.09
N HIS A 179 -10.64 -19.31 -35.40
CA HIS A 179 -10.77 -18.84 -34.02
C HIS A 179 -10.06 -17.51 -33.83
N ILE A 180 -10.61 -16.69 -32.93
CA ILE A 180 -10.07 -15.38 -32.56
C ILE A 180 -10.06 -15.23 -31.03
N TYR A 181 -9.08 -14.48 -30.54
CA TYR A 181 -9.07 -13.91 -29.20
C TYR A 181 -9.83 -12.59 -29.21
N ILE A 182 -10.70 -12.43 -28.22
CA ILE A 182 -11.36 -11.17 -27.89
C ILE A 182 -10.77 -10.69 -26.58
N ILE A 183 -10.16 -9.51 -26.62
CA ILE A 183 -9.69 -8.79 -25.43
C ILE A 183 -10.74 -7.75 -25.09
N SER A 184 -11.34 -7.87 -23.92
CA SER A 184 -12.44 -7.02 -23.48
C SER A 184 -12.09 -6.25 -22.20
N TYR A 185 -12.73 -5.12 -21.98
CA TYR A 185 -12.68 -4.42 -20.71
C TYR A 185 -13.88 -4.87 -19.87
N LEU A 186 -13.62 -5.56 -18.75
CA LEU A 186 -14.64 -6.08 -17.85
C LEU A 186 -15.20 -4.93 -17.01
N HIS A 187 -16.00 -4.07 -17.64
CA HIS A 187 -16.55 -2.82 -17.10
C HIS A 187 -17.41 -2.99 -15.84
N ARG A 188 -17.86 -4.21 -15.50
CA ARG A 188 -18.58 -4.53 -14.27
C ARG A 188 -17.69 -5.08 -13.15
N ALA A 189 -16.41 -5.35 -13.42
CA ALA A 189 -15.46 -5.73 -12.38
C ALA A 189 -15.27 -4.55 -11.41
N SER A 190 -15.28 -4.85 -10.12
CA SER A 190 -15.18 -3.84 -9.06
C SER A 190 -14.20 -4.33 -8.00
N GLY A 191 -13.12 -3.58 -7.79
CA GLY A 191 -12.08 -3.95 -6.84
C GLY A 191 -11.26 -5.19 -7.24
N TYR A 192 -10.21 -5.50 -6.48
CA TYR A 192 -9.43 -6.73 -6.61
C TYR A 192 -8.66 -7.06 -5.31
N SER A 193 -8.35 -8.35 -5.12
CA SER A 193 -7.42 -8.81 -4.08
C SER A 193 -6.25 -9.54 -4.73
N LEU A 194 -5.01 -9.31 -4.28
CA LEU A 194 -3.82 -10.03 -4.78
C LEU A 194 -3.80 -11.50 -4.37
N THR A 195 -4.58 -11.85 -3.36
CA THR A 195 -4.87 -13.24 -3.03
C THR A 195 -6.35 -13.51 -3.22
N VAL A 196 -6.66 -14.57 -3.93
CA VAL A 196 -8.03 -15.03 -4.11
C VAL A 196 -8.13 -16.41 -3.48
N THR A 197 -9.16 -16.61 -2.68
CA THR A 197 -9.59 -17.96 -2.33
C THR A 197 -10.60 -18.34 -3.38
N PRO A 198 -10.27 -19.25 -4.31
CA PRO A 198 -11.22 -19.73 -5.30
C PRO A 198 -12.53 -20.11 -4.61
N PRO A 199 -13.71 -19.60 -5.03
CA PRO A 199 -14.89 -19.57 -4.17
C PRO A 199 -15.53 -20.95 -3.98
N TRP A 200 -14.93 -21.99 -4.53
CA TRP A 200 -15.35 -23.38 -4.44
C TRP A 200 -14.64 -24.19 -3.35
N GLN A 201 -13.67 -23.60 -2.65
CA GLN A 201 -13.04 -24.25 -1.52
C GLN A 201 -13.55 -23.61 -0.22
N GLU A 202 -14.57 -24.21 0.37
CA GLU A 202 -15.04 -23.90 1.72
C GLU A 202 -14.47 -24.92 2.73
N GLY A 203 -14.27 -24.48 3.98
CA GLY A 203 -13.71 -25.30 5.05
C GLY A 203 -12.19 -25.43 5.02
N GLU A 204 -11.63 -26.37 5.79
CA GLU A 204 -10.20 -26.51 6.08
C GLU A 204 -9.29 -26.79 4.85
N LYS A 205 -9.88 -26.98 3.66
CA LYS A 205 -9.18 -27.24 2.39
C LYS A 205 -9.14 -26.04 1.44
N ALA A 206 -9.55 -24.86 1.88
CA ALA A 206 -9.46 -23.59 1.14
C ALA A 206 -8.02 -23.17 0.85
N ARG A 207 -7.53 -23.52 -0.33
CA ARG A 207 -6.25 -23.08 -0.88
C ARG A 207 -6.40 -21.68 -1.44
N ARG A 208 -6.00 -20.70 -0.64
CA ARG A 208 -5.73 -19.35 -1.11
C ARG A 208 -4.60 -19.38 -2.14
N VAL A 209 -4.81 -18.76 -3.29
CA VAL A 209 -3.82 -18.64 -4.37
C VAL A 209 -3.61 -17.17 -4.72
N GLY A 210 -2.48 -16.86 -5.35
CA GLY A 210 -2.27 -15.52 -5.91
C GLY A 210 -3.29 -15.24 -7.03
N LEU A 211 -3.75 -14.00 -7.13
CA LEU A 211 -4.71 -13.54 -8.15
C LEU A 211 -4.27 -13.90 -9.57
N PHE A 212 -2.97 -13.77 -9.85
CA PHE A 212 -2.40 -14.06 -11.16
C PHE A 212 -2.26 -15.56 -11.45
N ALA A 213 -2.40 -16.41 -10.43
CA ALA A 213 -2.56 -17.85 -10.58
C ALA A 213 -4.05 -18.26 -10.75
N SER A 214 -4.94 -17.29 -11.01
CA SER A 214 -6.39 -17.47 -11.21
C SER A 214 -6.90 -16.73 -12.45
N ARG A 215 -8.16 -16.94 -12.81
CA ARG A 215 -8.90 -16.22 -13.86
C ARG A 215 -10.03 -15.34 -13.32
N SER A 216 -9.90 -14.82 -12.10
CA SER A 216 -10.88 -13.88 -11.52
C SER A 216 -11.08 -12.66 -12.43
N PRO A 217 -12.32 -12.13 -12.62
CA PRO A 217 -12.54 -10.89 -13.38
C PRO A 217 -12.06 -9.64 -12.62
N ASN A 218 -12.03 -9.71 -11.29
CA ASN A 218 -11.63 -8.63 -10.39
C ASN A 218 -10.10 -8.59 -10.29
N ARG A 219 -9.45 -7.81 -11.16
CA ARG A 219 -7.99 -7.71 -11.31
C ARG A 219 -7.55 -6.25 -11.47
N PRO A 220 -6.27 -5.91 -11.21
CA PRO A 220 -5.75 -4.55 -11.37
C PRO A 220 -6.04 -3.93 -12.75
N SER A 221 -5.88 -4.73 -13.81
CA SER A 221 -6.36 -4.40 -15.15
C SER A 221 -7.43 -5.43 -15.52
N PRO A 222 -8.73 -5.06 -15.46
CA PRO A 222 -9.83 -5.98 -15.64
C PRO A 222 -10.04 -6.27 -17.14
N LEU A 223 -9.04 -6.93 -17.74
CA LEU A 223 -9.07 -7.36 -19.12
C LEU A 223 -9.57 -8.81 -19.19
N GLY A 224 -10.65 -9.00 -19.95
CA GLY A 224 -11.14 -10.31 -20.34
C GLY A 224 -10.32 -10.84 -21.50
N PHE A 225 -10.10 -12.16 -21.52
CA PHE A 225 -9.36 -12.85 -22.57
C PHE A 225 -10.10 -14.11 -22.96
N THR A 226 -10.85 -14.03 -24.06
CA THR A 226 -11.78 -15.07 -24.50
C THR A 226 -11.35 -15.60 -25.87
N LEU A 227 -11.11 -16.91 -25.98
CA LEU A 227 -10.92 -17.59 -27.26
C LEU A 227 -12.29 -18.09 -27.74
N THR A 228 -12.69 -17.71 -28.95
CA THR A 228 -13.97 -18.14 -29.53
C THR A 228 -13.83 -18.49 -31.01
N GLN A 229 -14.80 -19.25 -31.52
CA GLN A 229 -14.90 -19.56 -32.94
C GLN A 229 -15.29 -18.30 -33.71
N MET A 230 -14.56 -17.98 -34.77
CA MET A 230 -14.98 -17.00 -35.78
C MET A 230 -15.92 -17.71 -36.75
N ARG A 231 -17.14 -17.19 -36.93
CA ARG A 231 -18.14 -17.79 -37.83
C ARG A 231 -18.26 -17.06 -39.14
N ARG A 232 -18.48 -15.75 -39.09
CA ARG A 232 -18.64 -14.87 -40.26
C ARG A 232 -18.46 -13.41 -39.88
N VAL A 233 -18.13 -12.59 -40.86
CA VAL A 233 -18.08 -11.13 -40.75
C VAL A 233 -19.19 -10.54 -41.63
N GLU A 234 -19.96 -9.60 -41.09
CA GLU A 234 -20.95 -8.81 -41.85
C GLU A 234 -20.83 -7.33 -41.49
N GLY A 235 -20.38 -6.52 -42.44
CA GLY A 235 -20.12 -5.10 -42.19
C GLY A 235 -19.07 -4.92 -41.10
N ASN A 236 -19.44 -4.25 -40.02
CA ASN A 236 -18.61 -4.01 -38.82
C ASN A 236 -18.82 -5.06 -37.72
N ARG A 237 -19.51 -6.18 -38.00
CA ARG A 237 -19.82 -7.22 -37.01
C ARG A 237 -19.08 -8.52 -37.27
N ILE A 238 -18.52 -9.10 -36.21
CA ILE A 238 -18.00 -10.46 -36.20
C ILE A 238 -18.98 -11.35 -35.43
N TYR A 239 -19.55 -12.33 -36.10
CA TYR A 239 -20.39 -13.34 -35.45
C TYR A 239 -19.50 -14.48 -34.95
N THR A 240 -19.71 -14.88 -33.70
CA THR A 240 -18.81 -15.79 -32.99
C THR A 240 -19.53 -17.03 -32.47
N GLY A 241 -18.76 -17.98 -31.96
CA GLY A 241 -19.26 -18.96 -31.01
C GLY A 241 -19.64 -18.32 -29.66
N PRO A 242 -20.08 -19.14 -28.69
CA PRO A 242 -20.37 -18.68 -27.33
C PRO A 242 -19.24 -17.84 -26.72
N LEU A 243 -19.64 -16.88 -25.89
CA LEU A 243 -18.75 -16.01 -25.11
C LEU A 243 -19.03 -16.18 -23.61
N ASP A 244 -18.25 -15.53 -22.77
CA ASP A 244 -18.39 -15.49 -21.30
C ASP A 244 -18.53 -14.05 -20.77
N LEU A 245 -19.03 -13.15 -21.63
CA LEU A 245 -19.08 -11.72 -21.38
C LEU A 245 -20.54 -11.24 -21.28
N PHE A 246 -20.80 -10.28 -20.39
CA PHE A 246 -22.11 -9.60 -20.35
C PHE A 246 -22.39 -8.88 -21.66
N ASP A 247 -23.66 -8.78 -22.02
CA ASP A 247 -24.12 -7.89 -23.08
C ASP A 247 -23.69 -6.44 -22.79
N GLY A 248 -23.19 -5.76 -23.81
CA GLY A 248 -22.66 -4.40 -23.67
C GLY A 248 -21.19 -4.33 -23.23
N THR A 249 -20.49 -5.46 -23.08
CA THR A 249 -19.09 -5.44 -22.66
C THR A 249 -18.20 -4.78 -23.73
N PRO A 250 -17.39 -3.75 -23.39
CA PRO A 250 -16.48 -3.12 -24.34
C PRO A 250 -15.35 -4.05 -24.80
N VAL A 251 -15.07 -4.05 -26.10
CA VAL A 251 -13.93 -4.74 -26.70
C VAL A 251 -12.79 -3.74 -26.87
N VAL A 252 -11.58 -4.17 -26.50
CA VAL A 252 -10.36 -3.38 -26.60
C VAL A 252 -9.51 -3.83 -27.78
N ASP A 253 -9.48 -5.14 -28.07
CA ASP A 253 -8.66 -5.69 -29.15
C ASP A 253 -9.16 -7.06 -29.62
N ILE A 254 -8.81 -7.44 -30.84
CA ILE A 254 -9.15 -8.72 -31.46
C ILE A 254 -7.91 -9.27 -32.16
N LYS A 255 -7.56 -10.53 -31.91
CA LYS A 255 -6.39 -11.18 -32.52
C LYS A 255 -6.76 -12.55 -33.09
N PRO A 256 -6.19 -12.97 -34.23
CA PRO A 256 -6.35 -14.35 -34.69
C PRO A 256 -5.66 -15.32 -33.73
N HIS A 257 -6.26 -16.48 -33.51
CA HIS A 257 -5.56 -17.59 -32.87
C HIS A 257 -4.70 -18.30 -33.92
N LEU A 258 -3.40 -18.37 -33.66
CA LEU A 258 -2.41 -18.96 -34.55
C LEU A 258 -1.93 -20.27 -33.94
N ARG A 259 -2.41 -21.38 -34.52
CA ARG A 259 -2.08 -22.74 -34.06
C ARG A 259 -0.59 -22.94 -33.79
N THR A 260 0.28 -22.46 -34.67
CA THR A 260 1.74 -22.64 -34.57
C THR A 260 2.41 -21.81 -33.47
N LEU A 261 1.74 -20.78 -32.93
CA LEU A 261 2.30 -19.89 -31.91
C LEU A 261 1.62 -20.06 -30.55
N ASP A 262 0.30 -20.29 -30.56
CA ASP A 262 -0.53 -20.29 -29.36
C ASP A 262 -0.78 -21.69 -28.79
N GLU A 263 -0.62 -22.76 -29.59
CA GLU A 263 -0.62 -24.14 -29.09
C GLU A 263 0.79 -24.53 -28.64
N THR A 264 0.92 -25.06 -27.43
CA THR A 264 2.20 -25.55 -26.88
C THR A 264 2.06 -26.98 -26.37
N ASP A 265 3.02 -27.83 -26.67
CA ASP A 265 3.06 -29.23 -26.18
C ASP A 265 3.51 -29.34 -24.70
N PHE A 266 3.87 -28.23 -24.06
CA PHE A 266 4.36 -28.18 -22.69
C PHE A 266 3.55 -27.16 -21.88
N GLY A 267 2.61 -27.65 -21.08
CA GLY A 267 1.76 -26.89 -20.17
C GLY A 267 1.14 -27.82 -19.13
N ASN A 268 0.79 -27.29 -17.96
CA ASN A 268 0.06 -28.04 -16.94
C ASN A 268 -1.06 -27.17 -16.34
N ASP A 269 -2.02 -27.82 -15.69
CA ASP A 269 -3.14 -27.15 -15.03
C ASP A 269 -2.79 -26.64 -13.62
N GLY A 270 -1.51 -26.70 -13.23
CA GLY A 270 -1.00 -26.26 -11.93
C GLY A 270 -1.78 -26.87 -10.77
N TRP A 271 -2.23 -26.00 -9.84
CA TRP A 271 -3.00 -26.40 -8.67
C TRP A 271 -4.44 -26.85 -8.98
N LEU A 272 -4.89 -26.78 -10.24
CA LEU A 272 -6.22 -27.24 -10.68
C LEU A 272 -6.24 -28.72 -11.09
N ALA A 273 -5.07 -29.33 -11.32
CA ALA A 273 -4.93 -30.67 -11.91
C ALA A 273 -5.66 -31.79 -11.13
N ASP A 274 -5.77 -31.67 -9.80
CA ASP A 274 -6.34 -32.71 -8.91
C ASP A 274 -7.69 -32.32 -8.29
N SER A 275 -8.41 -31.34 -8.86
CA SER A 275 -9.66 -30.85 -8.28
C SER A 275 -10.89 -31.28 -9.08
N ASP A 276 -11.96 -31.73 -8.39
CA ASP A 276 -13.34 -31.88 -8.91
C ASP A 276 -13.90 -30.57 -9.54
N HIS A 277 -13.12 -29.51 -9.46
CA HIS A 277 -13.42 -28.16 -9.88
C HIS A 277 -13.01 -27.84 -11.32
N LEU A 278 -12.05 -28.57 -11.92
CA LEU A 278 -11.82 -28.48 -13.38
C LEU A 278 -13.11 -28.79 -14.16
N ARG A 279 -13.96 -29.65 -13.59
CA ARG A 279 -15.30 -29.95 -14.11
C ARG A 279 -16.23 -28.73 -14.08
N LEU A 280 -16.27 -27.97 -12.98
CA LEU A 280 -17.14 -26.79 -12.85
C LEU A 280 -16.73 -25.62 -13.77
N HIS A 281 -15.43 -25.48 -14.07
CA HIS A 281 -14.94 -24.54 -15.08
C HIS A 281 -15.17 -25.03 -16.52
N LYS A 282 -15.02 -26.33 -16.80
CA LYS A 282 -15.41 -26.92 -18.08
C LYS A 282 -16.92 -26.78 -18.35
N GLU A 283 -17.73 -26.80 -17.29
CA GLU A 283 -19.20 -26.74 -17.35
C GLU A 283 -19.78 -25.31 -17.20
N GLY A 284 -18.99 -24.31 -16.80
CA GLY A 284 -19.41 -22.89 -16.77
C GLY A 284 -20.38 -22.48 -15.65
N ILE A 285 -20.38 -23.16 -14.48
CA ILE A 285 -21.40 -23.01 -13.42
C ILE A 285 -21.07 -21.84 -12.43
N PRO A 286 -21.92 -20.81 -12.20
CA PRO A 286 -21.74 -19.60 -11.33
C PRO A 286 -21.50 -19.82 -9.80
N HIS A 287 -20.91 -18.84 -9.06
CA HIS A 287 -20.64 -18.76 -7.57
C HIS A 287 -19.87 -17.44 -7.13
N HIS A 288 -19.66 -17.08 -5.85
CA HIS A 288 -19.17 -15.73 -5.37
C HIS A 288 -18.00 -15.71 -4.34
N HIS A 289 -17.25 -14.58 -4.21
CA HIS A 289 -16.07 -14.38 -3.32
C HIS A 289 -16.09 -13.10 -2.43
N ALA A 290 -15.28 -13.06 -1.34
CA ALA A 290 -15.17 -11.93 -0.39
C ALA A 290 -13.74 -11.28 -0.23
N SER A 291 -13.70 -9.93 -0.34
CA SER A 291 -12.80 -8.78 0.04
C SER A 291 -11.24 -8.78 0.18
N GLU A 292 -10.66 -7.57 -0.03
CA GLU A 292 -9.30 -7.09 -0.41
C GLU A 292 -8.25 -6.81 0.73
N GLU A 293 -6.93 -6.82 0.41
CA GLU A 293 -5.79 -6.52 1.32
C GLU A 293 -4.87 -5.40 0.77
N ALA A 294 -4.04 -4.75 1.60
CA ALA A 294 -3.24 -3.57 1.20
C ALA A 294 -1.72 -3.79 1.18
N VAL A 295 -1.02 -2.93 0.42
CA VAL A 295 0.44 -2.94 0.19
C VAL A 295 1.01 -1.57 0.57
N LEU A 296 2.17 -1.54 1.24
CA LEU A 296 2.84 -0.32 1.73
C LEU A 296 3.91 0.10 0.70
N HIS A 297 3.77 1.28 0.08
CA HIS A 297 4.64 1.68 -1.05
C HIS A 297 5.72 2.70 -0.68
N GLU A 298 5.47 3.61 0.28
CA GLU A 298 6.32 4.81 0.44
C GLU A 298 7.19 4.87 1.71
N ALA A 299 7.28 3.79 2.49
CA ALA A 299 8.27 3.75 3.57
C ALA A 299 8.83 2.33 3.76
N GLN A 300 10.03 2.12 3.20
CA GLN A 300 10.75 0.84 3.26
C GLN A 300 11.28 0.55 4.67
N ASP A 301 11.45 1.60 5.47
CA ASP A 301 11.95 1.62 6.84
C ASP A 301 10.86 1.69 7.93
N ILE A 302 9.57 1.53 7.57
CA ILE A 302 8.42 1.66 8.50
C ILE A 302 8.63 0.88 9.80
N LEU A 303 9.01 -0.40 9.69
CA LEU A 303 9.13 -1.25 10.86
C LEU A 303 10.33 -0.85 11.72
N LEU A 304 11.42 -0.38 11.11
CA LEU A 304 12.61 0.11 11.81
C LEU A 304 12.22 1.35 12.61
N ASP A 305 11.56 2.32 11.98
CA ASP A 305 11.11 3.56 12.62
C ASP A 305 10.14 3.32 13.78
N ILE A 306 9.13 2.48 13.55
CA ILE A 306 8.12 2.15 14.57
C ILE A 306 8.78 1.48 15.78
N MET A 307 9.63 0.49 15.55
CA MET A 307 10.26 -0.27 16.62
C MET A 307 11.35 0.55 17.33
N GLY A 308 12.12 1.35 16.61
CA GLY A 308 13.07 2.31 17.16
C GLY A 308 12.40 3.32 18.09
N ALA A 309 11.27 3.89 17.64
CA ALA A 309 10.47 4.80 18.45
C ALA A 309 9.89 4.11 19.69
N ALA A 310 9.31 2.91 19.53
CA ALA A 310 8.70 2.18 20.63
C ALA A 310 9.73 1.77 21.70
N LYS A 311 10.89 1.27 21.28
CA LYS A 311 11.97 0.86 22.20
C LYS A 311 12.63 2.06 22.87
N GLY A 312 12.79 3.18 22.15
CA GLY A 312 13.32 4.40 22.74
C GLY A 312 12.38 5.01 23.77
N LEU A 313 11.06 5.01 23.52
CA LEU A 313 10.06 5.44 24.50
C LEU A 313 10.04 4.53 25.73
N GLU A 314 10.16 3.21 25.53
CA GLU A 314 10.30 2.23 26.62
C GLU A 314 11.54 2.50 27.45
N SER A 315 12.69 2.76 26.81
CA SER A 315 13.95 3.04 27.49
C SER A 315 13.92 4.32 28.32
N LEU A 316 13.08 5.31 27.95
CA LEU A 316 12.84 6.52 28.76
C LEU A 316 11.71 6.36 29.77
N GLU A 317 11.04 5.20 29.80
CA GLU A 317 9.87 4.90 30.64
C GLU A 317 8.79 5.99 30.55
N VAL A 318 8.57 6.52 29.35
CA VAL A 318 7.57 7.58 29.11
C VAL A 318 6.18 6.96 29.13
N SER A 319 5.35 7.38 30.09
CA SER A 319 3.92 7.08 30.04
C SER A 319 3.32 7.71 28.78
N LEU A 320 2.75 6.89 27.90
CA LEU A 320 2.11 7.37 26.66
C LEU A 320 0.87 8.24 26.91
N GLN A 321 0.35 8.27 28.15
CA GLN A 321 -0.72 9.20 28.54
C GLN A 321 -0.19 10.62 28.79
N ASN A 322 1.13 10.77 28.99
CA ASN A 322 1.81 12.01 29.36
C ASN A 322 2.63 12.58 28.21
N VAL A 323 2.06 12.52 27.00
CA VAL A 323 2.66 13.10 25.80
C VAL A 323 1.89 14.35 25.41
N VAL A 324 2.61 15.44 25.20
CA VAL A 324 2.09 16.72 24.71
C VAL A 324 2.70 17.00 23.34
N CYS A 325 1.93 17.48 22.38
CA CYS A 325 2.44 17.93 21.09
C CYS A 325 2.13 19.41 20.87
N LEU A 326 3.17 20.18 20.54
CA LEU A 326 3.03 21.59 20.22
C LEU A 326 2.43 21.78 18.83
N THR A 327 1.39 22.61 18.73
CA THR A 327 0.66 22.86 17.48
C THR A 327 0.97 24.25 16.89
N PRO A 328 0.80 24.44 15.57
CA PRO A 328 0.48 23.41 14.56
C PRO A 328 1.67 22.51 14.23
N VAL A 329 1.38 21.30 13.77
CA VAL A 329 2.35 20.41 13.11
C VAL A 329 2.65 20.97 11.72
N SER A 330 3.93 21.17 11.39
CA SER A 330 4.31 21.70 10.08
C SER A 330 4.41 20.55 9.08
N VAL A 331 3.57 20.58 8.04
CA VAL A 331 3.53 19.49 7.04
C VAL A 331 4.48 19.74 5.87
N GLY A 332 4.91 20.98 5.68
CA GLY A 332 5.66 21.40 4.50
C GLY A 332 4.75 21.92 3.38
N GLY A 333 5.30 22.01 2.18
CA GLY A 333 4.64 22.56 0.99
C GLY A 333 5.30 22.11 -0.30
N GLY A 334 4.80 22.61 -1.43
CA GLY A 334 5.31 22.27 -2.75
C GLY A 334 4.93 20.86 -3.21
N GLN A 335 5.86 20.22 -3.92
CA GLN A 335 5.70 18.87 -4.47
C GLN A 335 6.94 18.03 -4.21
N VAL A 336 6.75 16.72 -4.10
CA VAL A 336 7.80 15.73 -3.90
C VAL A 336 7.68 14.65 -4.97
N ARG A 337 8.82 14.16 -5.46
CA ARG A 337 8.87 13.10 -6.47
C ARG A 337 9.12 11.75 -5.80
N PHE A 338 8.24 10.80 -6.05
CA PHE A 338 8.33 9.40 -5.64
C PHE A 338 8.46 8.47 -6.84
N SER A 339 8.55 7.16 -6.58
CA SER A 339 8.49 6.10 -7.60
C SER A 339 7.21 6.14 -8.44
N HIS A 340 6.14 6.73 -7.89
CA HIS A 340 4.81 6.81 -8.52
C HIS A 340 4.49 8.20 -9.09
N GLY A 341 5.50 9.05 -9.32
CA GLY A 341 5.32 10.37 -9.92
C GLY A 341 5.54 11.52 -8.94
N THR A 342 4.97 12.69 -9.24
CA THR A 342 5.16 13.91 -8.42
C THR A 342 3.87 14.21 -7.66
N LEU A 343 3.93 14.21 -6.33
CA LEU A 343 2.79 14.37 -5.43
C LEU A 343 2.85 15.71 -4.70
N PRO A 344 1.70 16.33 -4.37
CA PRO A 344 1.67 17.51 -3.52
C PRO A 344 2.11 17.19 -2.10
N VAL A 345 2.61 18.18 -1.37
CA VAL A 345 2.83 18.11 0.08
C VAL A 345 1.69 18.85 0.80
N PRO A 346 1.01 18.22 1.78
CA PRO A 346 1.25 16.87 2.30
C PRO A 346 0.88 15.78 1.28
N THR A 347 1.63 14.69 1.29
CA THR A 347 1.37 13.53 0.43
C THR A 347 0.01 12.89 0.74
N PRO A 348 -0.61 12.13 -0.17
CA PRO A 348 -1.94 11.54 0.05
C PRO A 348 -2.04 10.71 1.34
N ALA A 349 -1.02 9.92 1.68
CA ALA A 349 -0.98 9.15 2.92
C ALA A 349 -0.94 10.06 4.15
N VAL A 350 -0.11 11.10 4.15
CA VAL A 350 -0.06 12.10 5.24
C VAL A 350 -1.41 12.82 5.36
N ALA A 351 -2.00 13.24 4.25
CA ALA A 351 -3.30 13.91 4.23
C ALA A 351 -4.42 13.02 4.83
N ALA A 352 -4.43 11.72 4.50
CA ALA A 352 -5.36 10.75 5.07
C ALA A 352 -5.19 10.63 6.60
N ILE A 353 -3.95 10.54 7.11
CA ILE A 353 -3.66 10.48 8.54
C ILE A 353 -4.12 11.76 9.25
N LEU A 354 -3.73 12.93 8.74
CA LEU A 354 -4.08 14.23 9.32
C LEU A 354 -5.60 14.39 9.45
N LYS A 355 -6.34 14.01 8.42
CA LYS A 355 -7.82 14.04 8.39
C LYS A 355 -8.42 13.04 9.37
N ARG A 356 -7.99 11.77 9.32
CA ARG A 356 -8.54 10.67 10.14
C ARG A 356 -8.36 10.91 11.63
N TYR A 357 -7.20 11.43 12.02
CA TYR A 357 -6.84 11.65 13.43
C TYR A 357 -7.01 13.10 13.88
N ARG A 358 -7.51 13.99 13.00
CA ARG A 358 -7.74 15.42 13.27
C ARG A 358 -6.50 16.11 13.86
N ILE A 359 -5.34 15.83 13.28
CA ILE A 359 -4.06 16.40 13.72
C ILE A 359 -4.03 17.89 13.35
N PRO A 360 -3.88 18.83 14.30
CA PRO A 360 -3.78 20.26 14.01
C PRO A 360 -2.48 20.57 13.26
N HIS A 361 -2.59 21.08 12.05
CA HIS A 361 -1.45 21.24 11.16
C HIS A 361 -1.50 22.54 10.35
N ALA A 362 -0.36 22.91 9.78
CA ALA A 362 -0.19 24.05 8.89
C ALA A 362 0.80 23.71 7.77
N THR A 363 0.58 24.29 6.58
CA THR A 363 1.51 24.21 5.44
C THR A 363 2.73 25.09 5.64
N GLY A 364 3.82 24.78 4.93
CA GLY A 364 5.12 25.42 5.08
C GLY A 364 5.86 24.94 6.35
N PRO A 365 6.87 25.69 6.85
CA PRO A 365 7.38 26.97 6.32
C PRO A 365 8.26 26.86 5.06
N VAL A 366 8.47 25.67 4.50
CA VAL A 366 9.27 25.45 3.29
C VAL A 366 8.50 24.66 2.23
N ASP A 367 8.90 24.82 0.96
CA ASP A 367 8.42 24.01 -0.17
C ASP A 367 9.17 22.65 -0.24
N ALA A 368 9.10 21.91 0.86
CA ALA A 368 9.57 20.54 0.95
C ALA A 368 8.70 19.78 1.96
N GLU A 369 8.64 18.46 1.85
CA GLU A 369 7.99 17.59 2.85
C GLU A 369 8.73 17.69 4.19
N LEU A 370 7.98 18.12 5.22
CA LEU A 370 8.45 18.19 6.61
C LEU A 370 7.82 17.10 7.50
N LEU A 371 6.61 16.64 7.17
CA LEU A 371 5.95 15.54 7.87
C LEU A 371 5.86 14.34 6.94
N THR A 372 6.60 13.27 7.25
CA THR A 372 6.52 12.02 6.48
C THR A 372 5.33 11.17 6.94
N PRO A 373 4.87 10.18 6.13
CA PRO A 373 3.82 9.25 6.55
C PRO A 373 4.13 8.60 7.91
N THR A 374 5.36 8.12 8.12
CA THR A 374 5.77 7.49 9.37
C THR A 374 5.76 8.48 10.54
N GLY A 375 6.25 9.70 10.34
CA GLY A 375 6.17 10.75 11.37
C GLY A 375 4.71 11.05 11.78
N ALA A 376 3.82 11.18 10.81
CA ALA A 376 2.39 11.39 11.06
C ALA A 376 1.75 10.21 11.81
N ALA A 377 2.11 8.97 11.45
CA ALA A 377 1.59 7.77 12.07
C ALA A 377 2.07 7.57 13.51
N LEU A 378 3.35 7.85 13.80
CA LEU A 378 3.87 7.84 15.17
C LEU A 378 3.12 8.88 16.02
N LEU A 379 2.92 10.09 15.50
CA LEU A 379 2.16 11.13 16.20
C LEU A 379 0.71 10.71 16.48
N ALA A 380 0.04 10.10 15.49
CA ALA A 380 -1.31 9.55 15.64
C ALA A 380 -1.37 8.42 16.69
N ALA A 381 -0.34 7.57 16.74
CA ALA A 381 -0.25 6.46 17.67
C ALA A 381 0.06 6.89 19.11
N LEU A 382 0.81 7.98 19.29
CA LEU A 382 1.09 8.62 20.59
C LEU A 382 -0.18 9.19 21.23
N ARG A 383 -1.16 9.65 20.43
CA ARG A 383 -2.38 10.32 20.89
C ARG A 383 -2.08 11.46 21.88
N PRO A 384 -1.21 12.42 21.52
CA PRO A 384 -0.77 13.45 22.44
C PRO A 384 -1.91 14.42 22.80
N ARG A 385 -1.76 15.08 23.94
CA ARG A 385 -2.53 16.30 24.23
C ARG A 385 -2.00 17.44 23.36
N TRP A 386 -2.88 18.09 22.62
CA TRP A 386 -2.52 19.25 21.80
C TRP A 386 -2.32 20.50 22.65
N ARG A 387 -1.23 21.23 22.42
CA ARG A 387 -0.92 22.46 23.14
C ARG A 387 -0.42 23.53 22.17
N PRO A 388 -0.97 24.76 22.16
CA PRO A 388 -0.45 25.82 21.32
C PRO A 388 1.02 26.12 21.63
N ARG A 389 1.84 26.24 20.59
CA ARG A 389 3.29 26.41 20.68
C ARG A 389 3.72 27.60 21.54
N GLU A 390 2.97 28.69 21.49
CA GLU A 390 3.18 29.91 22.28
C GLU A 390 3.13 29.66 23.80
N MET A 391 2.48 28.57 24.25
CA MET A 391 2.44 28.18 25.66
C MET A 391 3.67 27.40 26.11
N GLY A 392 4.57 27.02 25.19
CA GLY A 392 5.76 26.23 25.45
C GLY A 392 5.49 24.83 26.05
N PRO A 393 6.54 24.10 26.45
CA PRO A 393 6.42 22.80 27.11
C PRO A 393 5.76 22.89 28.49
N GLU A 394 5.17 21.79 28.96
CA GLU A 394 4.52 21.74 30.28
C GLU A 394 5.54 21.67 31.43
N GLY A 395 5.87 22.84 31.98
CA GLY A 395 6.76 22.97 33.12
C GLY A 395 8.23 23.12 32.72
N LYS A 396 9.13 22.91 33.68
CA LYS A 396 10.57 23.09 33.46
C LYS A 396 11.14 21.89 32.70
N VAL A 397 11.71 22.14 31.53
CA VAL A 397 12.40 21.12 30.74
C VAL A 397 13.70 20.70 31.45
N ALA A 398 13.84 19.39 31.70
CA ALA A 398 15.04 18.79 32.25
C ALA A 398 16.03 18.36 31.16
N GLN A 399 15.52 17.79 30.06
CA GLN A 399 16.33 17.29 28.94
C GLN A 399 15.73 17.70 27.59
N ARG A 400 16.60 17.87 26.60
CA ARG A 400 16.23 18.19 25.21
C ARG A 400 16.95 17.24 24.28
N GLY A 401 16.21 16.65 23.36
CA GLY A 401 16.73 15.86 22.26
C GLY A 401 16.37 16.50 20.93
N LEU A 402 17.32 16.53 20.01
CA LEU A 402 17.13 17.02 18.65
C LEU A 402 17.47 15.89 17.68
N GLY A 403 16.48 15.42 16.93
CA GLY A 403 16.65 14.44 15.86
C GLY A 403 16.64 15.13 14.51
N LEU A 404 17.65 14.89 13.68
CA LEU A 404 17.91 15.60 12.43
C LEU A 404 17.51 14.77 11.22
N GLY A 405 16.77 15.38 10.29
CA GLY A 405 16.41 14.75 9.02
C GLY A 405 17.52 14.88 7.98
N SER A 406 17.46 14.03 6.94
CA SER A 406 18.50 13.91 5.90
C SER A 406 18.46 15.00 4.84
N LYS A 407 17.29 15.64 4.61
CA LYS A 407 17.14 16.70 3.61
C LYS A 407 17.82 17.98 4.09
N LYS A 408 18.63 18.59 3.21
CA LYS A 408 19.21 19.93 3.44
C LYS A 408 18.17 20.98 3.06
N LEU A 409 17.74 21.77 4.04
CA LEU A 409 16.74 22.83 3.88
C LEU A 409 17.35 24.19 4.27
N GLU A 410 16.66 25.28 3.91
CA GLU A 410 17.05 26.64 4.31
C GLU A 410 16.94 26.87 5.82
N LEU A 411 16.11 26.05 6.47
CA LEU A 411 15.92 26.01 7.91
C LEU A 411 16.44 24.69 8.48
N LEU A 412 16.54 24.60 9.81
CA LEU A 412 16.84 23.33 10.48
C LEU A 412 15.79 22.29 10.07
N ASN A 413 16.22 21.13 9.60
CA ASN A 413 15.36 19.96 9.37
C ASN A 413 15.46 19.06 10.60
N GLY A 414 14.56 19.23 11.56
CA GLY A 414 14.75 18.67 12.90
C GLY A 414 13.45 18.48 13.69
N LEU A 415 13.39 17.42 14.50
CA LEU A 415 12.36 17.20 15.50
C LEU A 415 12.95 17.47 16.88
N ARG A 416 12.27 18.29 17.69
CA ARG A 416 12.64 18.49 19.09
C ARG A 416 11.75 17.67 20.01
N LEU A 417 12.38 16.94 20.91
CA LEU A 417 11.73 16.32 22.06
C LEU A 417 12.24 16.97 23.35
N MET A 418 11.34 17.20 24.29
CA MET A 418 11.67 17.79 25.59
C MET A 418 11.07 16.93 26.69
N LEU A 419 11.90 16.52 27.65
CA LEU A 419 11.47 15.76 28.81
C LEU A 419 11.51 16.64 30.05
N ARG A 420 10.43 16.62 30.80
CA ARG A 420 10.34 17.22 32.14
C ARG A 420 10.81 16.25 33.21
#